data_AF-A0A2P8IF45-F1
#
_entry.id   AF-A0A2P8IF45-F1
#
_cell.length_a   1.000
_cell.length_b   1.000
_cell.length_c   1.000
_cell.angle_alpha   90.00
_cell.angle_beta   90.00
_cell.angle_gamma   90.00
#
_symmetry.space_group_name_H-M   'P 1'
#
loop_
_entity.id
_entity.type
_entity.pdbx_description
1 polymer ?
#
loop_
_entity_poly.entity_id
_entity_poly.type
_entity_poly.pdbx_seq_one_letter_code
_entity_poly.pdbx_strand_id
1 'polypeptide(L)'
;MLSVIQRAALLLTGLASAVAGVGVVMPSAASAAATRYEAEAAPATCDGSIGTNHSGYSGSGFCDGRAAVGAAAQFTVDASATGTATLTVRFANGGTSARPTDVVVNGAMVQAVSFEPTGTWSTWATRSLAVPLNSGSNTVRLNPTGGGGLPNVDHVELEAADGSPPGRPAECTGTSPIKCHFTVSPGNYTVTAWIGDRAAAGNTSMSVEARRRILPAVDTAAGTVTKQVFTINVRQPEGQPTGQGGTGTPGLTITFAGTAPRLSGLTVQPATAPLAVYLAGDSTTCDQFTAPYTGWGQLLPTHVSAGAVIANYGDSGESSGSFLNNSALFPTVKPLIKLNDLVLIQFGHNDKSTSASAFRSNLTSMVNQVREKGGVPVLVTPPVRRQFSGNQLNSTALHVNGVGVNLPAEMRNLGSALNVPVIDLTAKSEALVESLGPTDSAQLFLRQSVDGVTDNTHFSEYGAGKMAELVVQGVRERNLPLVGYLR
;
A
#
# COMPACT_ATOMS: atom_id res chain seq x y z
N MET A 1 -24.60 -0.57 -80.86
CA MET A 1 -25.80 -1.14 -81.52
C MET A 1 -26.94 -1.18 -80.51
N LEU A 2 -28.20 -1.29 -80.95
CA LEU A 2 -29.40 -1.37 -80.07
C LEU A 2 -29.38 -2.70 -79.29
N SER A 3 -30.06 -2.88 -78.13
CA SER A 3 -31.53 -2.94 -77.89
C SER A 3 -31.77 -3.05 -76.33
N VAL A 4 -32.91 -3.31 -75.65
CA VAL A 4 -34.40 -3.25 -75.77
C VAL A 4 -34.96 -3.74 -74.40
N ILE A 5 -36.08 -3.31 -73.78
CA ILE A 5 -36.94 -2.11 -73.86
C ILE A 5 -37.89 -2.10 -72.60
N GLN A 6 -38.56 -0.98 -72.32
CA GLN A 6 -39.77 -0.82 -71.45
C GLN A 6 -39.74 -1.04 -69.91
N ARG A 7 -40.78 -0.46 -69.28
CA ARG A 7 -41.11 -0.44 -67.85
C ARG A 7 -42.36 -1.28 -67.60
N ALA A 8 -42.48 -1.89 -66.42
CA ALA A 8 -43.75 -2.04 -65.70
C ALA A 8 -43.46 -2.30 -64.22
N ALA A 9 -44.38 -1.93 -63.33
CA ALA A 9 -44.32 -2.25 -61.90
C ALA A 9 -45.53 -3.10 -61.50
N LEU A 10 -45.35 -3.99 -60.54
CA LEU A 10 -46.46 -4.59 -59.79
C LEU A 10 -46.02 -4.86 -58.35
N LEU A 11 -46.98 -4.79 -57.42
CA LEU A 11 -46.73 -4.92 -55.98
C LEU A 11 -46.57 -6.40 -55.60
N LEU A 12 -45.70 -6.67 -54.64
CA LEU A 12 -45.96 -7.74 -53.67
C LEU A 12 -46.13 -7.15 -52.28
N THR A 13 -47.09 -7.70 -51.54
CA THR A 13 -47.46 -7.30 -50.18
C THR A 13 -46.37 -7.67 -49.17
N GLY A 14 -46.13 -6.80 -48.19
CA GLY A 14 -45.15 -7.06 -47.14
C GLY A 14 -45.59 -8.12 -46.14
N LEU A 15 -44.61 -8.80 -45.54
CA LEU A 15 -44.76 -9.54 -44.28
C LEU A 15 -43.81 -8.91 -43.26
N ALA A 16 -44.35 -8.26 -42.23
CA ALA A 16 -43.57 -7.75 -41.12
C ALA A 16 -43.31 -8.90 -40.13
N SER A 17 -42.21 -9.64 -40.32
CA SER A 17 -41.80 -10.71 -39.42
C SER A 17 -41.44 -10.15 -38.05
N ALA A 18 -42.39 -10.20 -37.11
CA ALA A 18 -42.18 -9.83 -35.73
C ALA A 18 -41.20 -10.81 -35.07
N VAL A 19 -39.91 -10.42 -34.99
CA VAL A 19 -38.92 -11.15 -34.19
C VAL A 19 -39.29 -10.95 -32.72
N ALA A 20 -39.95 -11.95 -32.14
CA ALA A 20 -40.24 -11.98 -30.72
C ALA A 20 -38.91 -11.94 -29.95
N GLY A 21 -38.65 -10.83 -29.25
CA GLY A 21 -37.46 -10.66 -28.45
C GLY A 21 -37.47 -11.63 -27.28
N VAL A 22 -36.80 -12.77 -27.43
CA VAL A 22 -36.46 -13.65 -26.30
C VAL A 22 -35.44 -12.90 -25.46
N GLY A 23 -35.95 -12.13 -24.49
CA GLY A 23 -35.13 -11.46 -23.50
C GLY A 23 -34.35 -12.50 -22.72
N VAL A 24 -33.06 -12.62 -23.00
CA VAL A 24 -32.14 -13.40 -22.18
C VAL A 24 -32.04 -12.67 -20.84
N VAL A 25 -32.90 -13.06 -19.90
CA VAL A 25 -32.78 -12.69 -18.50
C VAL A 25 -31.50 -13.35 -18.01
N MET A 26 -30.41 -12.59 -18.04
CA MET A 26 -29.18 -12.96 -17.33
C MET A 26 -29.57 -13.28 -15.89
N PRO A 27 -29.27 -14.47 -15.36
CA PRO A 27 -29.53 -14.74 -13.96
C PRO A 27 -28.75 -13.70 -13.14
N SER A 28 -29.46 -12.93 -12.33
CA SER A 28 -28.80 -12.07 -11.35
C SER A 28 -27.87 -12.95 -10.51
N ALA A 29 -26.62 -12.50 -10.34
CA ALA A 29 -25.68 -13.22 -9.49
C ALA A 29 -26.32 -13.32 -8.10
N ALA A 30 -26.70 -14.55 -7.72
CA ALA A 30 -27.39 -14.78 -6.46
C ALA A 30 -26.43 -14.38 -5.33
N SER A 31 -26.78 -13.34 -4.58
CA SER A 31 -26.06 -13.01 -3.37
C SER A 31 -26.07 -14.23 -2.46
N ALA A 32 -24.95 -14.50 -1.78
CA ALA A 32 -24.95 -15.49 -0.72
C ALA A 32 -26.00 -15.08 0.32
N ALA A 33 -26.94 -15.98 0.62
CA ALA A 33 -27.99 -15.67 1.60
C ALA A 33 -27.34 -15.37 2.95
N ALA A 34 -27.78 -14.29 3.61
CA ALA A 34 -27.28 -13.93 4.92
C ALA A 34 -27.59 -15.03 5.94
N THR A 35 -26.60 -15.43 6.73
CA THR A 35 -26.81 -16.40 7.82
C THR A 35 -27.33 -15.66 9.04
N ARG A 36 -28.56 -15.97 9.46
CA ARG A 36 -29.15 -15.41 10.69
C ARG A 36 -28.74 -16.19 11.93
N TYR A 37 -28.48 -15.45 13.00
CA TYR A 37 -28.27 -15.93 14.36
C TYR A 37 -29.28 -15.20 15.27
N GLU A 38 -30.38 -15.89 15.63
CA GLU A 38 -31.44 -15.38 16.52
C GLU A 38 -30.89 -15.22 17.96
N ALA A 39 -31.24 -14.14 18.67
CA ALA A 39 -30.57 -13.76 19.92
C ALA A 39 -30.92 -14.62 21.15
N GLU A 40 -31.97 -15.43 21.05
CA GLU A 40 -32.41 -16.39 22.06
C GLU A 40 -31.92 -17.83 21.80
N ALA A 41 -31.34 -18.08 20.62
CA ALA A 41 -30.87 -19.41 20.23
C ALA A 41 -29.38 -19.59 20.57
N ALA A 42 -29.05 -20.63 21.35
CA ALA A 42 -27.66 -21.04 21.56
C ALA A 42 -26.99 -21.34 20.20
N PRO A 43 -25.75 -20.87 19.93
CA PRO A 43 -24.74 -20.41 20.89
C PRO A 43 -24.78 -18.92 21.29
N ALA A 44 -25.82 -18.16 20.92
CA ALA A 44 -25.98 -16.79 21.42
C ALA A 44 -26.24 -16.75 22.94
N THR A 45 -25.87 -15.65 23.59
CA THR A 45 -26.13 -15.40 25.02
C THR A 45 -26.66 -13.99 25.24
N CYS A 46 -27.80 -13.89 25.93
CA CYS A 46 -28.38 -12.63 26.39
C CYS A 46 -28.06 -12.41 27.87
N ASP A 47 -27.40 -11.31 28.22
CA ASP A 47 -27.20 -10.88 29.60
C ASP A 47 -28.42 -10.06 30.08
N GLY A 48 -29.50 -10.78 30.35
CA GLY A 48 -30.83 -10.25 30.64
C GLY A 48 -31.87 -11.35 30.62
N SER A 49 -32.97 -11.15 29.90
CA SER A 49 -34.01 -12.15 29.70
C SER A 49 -34.37 -12.29 28.21
N ILE A 50 -34.91 -13.45 27.84
CA ILE A 50 -35.54 -13.61 26.52
C ILE A 50 -36.98 -13.11 26.63
N GLY A 51 -37.28 -12.03 25.91
CA GLY A 51 -38.60 -11.41 25.85
C GLY A 51 -39.48 -11.98 24.73
N THR A 52 -40.79 -11.94 24.95
CA THR A 52 -41.85 -12.29 23.99
C THR A 52 -43.03 -11.31 24.03
N ASN A 53 -42.92 -10.27 24.87
CA ASN A 53 -43.96 -9.32 25.25
C ASN A 53 -44.12 -8.12 24.29
N HIS A 54 -43.34 -8.08 23.21
CA HIS A 54 -43.45 -7.12 22.12
C HIS A 54 -43.58 -7.87 20.81
N SER A 55 -44.35 -7.37 19.85
CA SER A 55 -44.65 -8.08 18.60
C SER A 55 -43.62 -7.77 17.52
N GLY A 56 -43.40 -8.73 16.60
CA GLY A 56 -42.61 -8.52 15.38
C GLY A 56 -41.14 -8.94 15.42
N TYR A 57 -40.69 -9.63 16.47
CA TYR A 57 -39.42 -10.36 16.52
C TYR A 57 -39.43 -11.60 15.58
N SER A 58 -38.28 -12.22 15.36
CA SER A 58 -38.13 -13.51 14.65
C SER A 58 -37.79 -14.67 15.59
N GLY A 59 -37.81 -15.91 15.07
CA GLY A 59 -37.62 -17.09 15.91
C GLY A 59 -38.73 -17.25 16.96
N SER A 60 -38.33 -17.27 18.22
CA SER A 60 -39.16 -17.57 19.39
C SER A 60 -39.16 -16.48 20.48
N GLY A 61 -38.24 -15.52 20.42
CA GLY A 61 -38.16 -14.37 21.32
C GLY A 61 -37.13 -13.35 20.87
N PHE A 62 -36.69 -12.48 21.78
CA PHE A 62 -35.61 -11.52 21.56
C PHE A 62 -34.81 -11.32 22.85
N CYS A 63 -33.57 -10.83 22.76
CA CYS A 63 -32.79 -10.45 23.94
C CYS A 63 -33.24 -9.09 24.51
N ASP A 64 -33.86 -9.11 25.69
CA ASP A 64 -34.08 -7.96 26.57
C ASP A 64 -32.91 -7.87 27.55
N GLY A 65 -31.87 -7.12 27.15
CA GLY A 65 -30.61 -7.02 27.89
C GLY A 65 -30.69 -6.08 29.10
N ARG A 66 -29.99 -6.42 30.19
CA ARG A 66 -30.01 -5.62 31.43
C ARG A 66 -29.73 -4.14 31.16
N ALA A 67 -30.57 -3.26 31.73
CA ALA A 67 -30.42 -1.81 31.72
C ALA A 67 -29.26 -1.35 32.62
N ALA A 68 -28.02 -1.63 32.18
CA ALA A 68 -26.78 -1.33 32.88
C ALA A 68 -25.60 -1.21 31.91
N VAL A 69 -24.57 -0.46 32.31
CA VAL A 69 -23.26 -0.46 31.62
C VAL A 69 -22.61 -1.84 31.77
N GLY A 70 -22.04 -2.38 30.70
CA GLY A 70 -21.28 -3.65 30.73
C GLY A 70 -22.10 -4.93 30.56
N ALA A 71 -23.42 -4.82 30.41
CA ALA A 71 -24.29 -5.92 29.94
C ALA A 71 -23.88 -6.39 28.52
N ALA A 72 -24.62 -7.34 27.92
CA ALA A 72 -24.46 -7.70 26.52
C ALA A 72 -25.57 -8.55 25.91
N ALA A 73 -25.61 -8.53 24.58
CA ALA A 73 -25.92 -9.70 23.77
C ALA A 73 -24.60 -10.17 23.13
N GLN A 74 -24.33 -11.48 23.12
CA GLN A 74 -23.19 -12.06 22.41
C GLN A 74 -23.68 -13.12 21.43
N PHE A 75 -23.12 -13.11 20.22
CA PHE A 75 -23.36 -14.08 19.18
C PHE A 75 -22.05 -14.81 18.88
N THR A 76 -22.15 -16.08 18.50
CA THR A 76 -21.06 -16.81 17.86
C THR A 76 -21.44 -17.00 16.41
N VAL A 77 -20.60 -16.49 15.49
CA VAL A 77 -20.88 -16.46 14.04
C VAL A 77 -19.73 -17.09 13.27
N ASP A 78 -20.06 -17.92 12.30
CA ASP A 78 -19.08 -18.61 11.46
C ASP A 78 -18.88 -17.85 10.14
N ALA A 79 -17.61 -17.63 9.78
CA ALA A 79 -17.21 -17.03 8.50
C ALA A 79 -16.38 -18.02 7.67
N SER A 80 -16.67 -18.11 6.37
CA SER A 80 -15.97 -19.02 5.44
C SER A 80 -14.52 -18.62 5.14
N ALA A 81 -14.14 -17.37 5.42
CA ALA A 81 -12.79 -16.84 5.21
C ALA A 81 -12.49 -15.67 6.18
N THR A 82 -11.20 -15.41 6.41
CA THR A 82 -10.75 -14.24 7.17
C THR A 82 -10.90 -12.96 6.34
N GLY A 83 -11.72 -12.02 6.80
CA GLY A 83 -12.01 -10.78 6.09
C GLY A 83 -13.00 -9.88 6.83
N THR A 84 -13.34 -8.73 6.23
CA THR A 84 -14.45 -7.90 6.72
C THR A 84 -15.76 -8.46 6.17
N ALA A 85 -16.75 -8.64 7.04
CA ALA A 85 -18.10 -9.08 6.70
C ALA A 85 -19.13 -8.01 7.11
N THR A 86 -20.32 -8.07 6.51
CA THR A 86 -21.45 -7.20 6.90
C THR A 86 -22.31 -7.92 7.92
N LEU A 87 -22.39 -7.36 9.13
CA LEU A 87 -23.26 -7.83 10.21
C LEU A 87 -24.42 -6.87 10.38
N THR A 88 -25.64 -7.30 10.05
CA THR A 88 -26.86 -6.52 10.22
C THR A 88 -27.55 -6.91 11.52
N VAL A 89 -27.57 -6.00 12.48
CA VAL A 89 -28.25 -6.18 13.78
C VAL A 89 -29.70 -5.72 13.64
N ARG A 90 -30.68 -6.57 13.97
CA ARG A 90 -32.10 -6.19 14.08
C ARG A 90 -32.45 -5.88 15.54
N PHE A 91 -33.09 -4.73 15.77
CA PHE A 91 -33.29 -4.19 17.12
C PHE A 91 -34.56 -3.34 17.25
N ALA A 92 -35.05 -3.16 18.48
CA ALA A 92 -36.10 -2.20 18.82
C ALA A 92 -35.67 -1.35 20.04
N ASN A 93 -35.86 -0.04 19.96
CA ASN A 93 -35.63 0.91 21.04
C ASN A 93 -36.88 1.78 21.24
N GLY A 94 -37.79 1.33 22.11
CA GLY A 94 -38.98 2.09 22.50
C GLY A 94 -38.71 3.16 23.58
N GLY A 95 -37.44 3.41 23.93
CA GLY A 95 -37.05 4.53 24.79
C GLY A 95 -36.92 5.84 24.02
N THR A 96 -36.83 6.96 24.75
CA THR A 96 -36.64 8.31 24.18
C THR A 96 -35.17 8.72 24.01
N SER A 97 -34.23 7.80 24.21
CA SER A 97 -32.80 8.07 24.15
C SER A 97 -32.06 6.95 23.41
N ALA A 98 -31.01 7.33 22.70
CA ALA A 98 -30.14 6.40 22.00
C ALA A 98 -29.39 5.46 22.95
N ARG A 99 -29.03 4.28 22.47
CA ARG A 99 -28.25 3.27 23.22
C ARG A 99 -26.83 3.18 22.66
N PRO A 100 -25.86 3.97 23.16
CA PRO A 100 -24.47 3.87 22.73
C PRO A 100 -23.89 2.51 23.15
N THR A 101 -23.19 1.86 22.22
CA THR A 101 -22.77 0.46 22.31
C THR A 101 -21.42 0.27 21.64
N ASP A 102 -20.47 -0.39 22.30
CA ASP A 102 -19.22 -0.84 21.70
C ASP A 102 -19.42 -2.24 21.09
N VAL A 103 -18.96 -2.41 19.85
CA VAL A 103 -18.93 -3.70 19.15
C VAL A 103 -17.58 -4.33 19.40
N VAL A 104 -17.56 -5.49 20.04
CA VAL A 104 -16.36 -6.27 20.35
C VAL A 104 -16.39 -7.57 19.55
N VAL A 105 -15.33 -7.85 18.80
CA VAL A 105 -15.18 -9.06 17.99
C VAL A 105 -13.93 -9.81 18.44
N ASN A 106 -14.07 -11.11 18.74
CA ASN A 106 -12.99 -11.97 19.25
C ASN A 106 -12.22 -11.36 20.44
N GLY A 107 -12.92 -10.60 21.29
CA GLY A 107 -12.35 -9.92 22.46
C GLY A 107 -11.75 -8.53 22.19
N ALA A 108 -11.60 -8.09 20.94
CA ALA A 108 -11.11 -6.75 20.58
C ALA A 108 -12.28 -5.81 20.23
N MET A 109 -12.26 -4.57 20.74
CA MET A 109 -13.21 -3.53 20.31
C MET A 109 -12.91 -3.11 18.86
N VAL A 110 -13.91 -3.14 17.99
CA VAL A 110 -13.76 -2.83 16.56
C VAL A 110 -14.51 -1.56 16.12
N GLN A 111 -15.61 -1.21 16.77
CA GLN A 111 -16.41 -0.03 16.43
C GLN A 111 -17.24 0.45 17.63
N ALA A 112 -17.42 1.77 17.78
CA ALA A 112 -18.46 2.33 18.65
C ALA A 112 -19.70 2.70 17.80
N VAL A 113 -20.88 2.34 18.28
CA VAL A 113 -22.17 2.52 17.57
C VAL A 113 -23.25 3.06 18.50
N SER A 114 -24.41 3.40 17.93
CA SER A 114 -25.56 3.89 18.69
C SER A 114 -26.86 3.34 18.09
N PHE A 115 -27.71 2.78 18.94
CA PHE A 115 -29.03 2.30 18.53
C PHE A 115 -30.08 3.35 18.90
N GLU A 116 -30.46 4.15 17.91
CA GLU A 116 -31.41 5.26 18.04
C GLU A 116 -32.83 4.77 18.37
N PRO A 117 -33.70 5.63 18.95
CA PRO A 117 -35.10 5.30 19.17
C PRO A 117 -35.83 4.83 17.89
N THR A 118 -36.49 3.68 17.97
CA THR A 118 -37.41 3.18 16.93
C THR A 118 -38.86 3.57 17.20
N GLY A 119 -39.12 4.29 18.30
CA GLY A 119 -40.42 4.88 18.65
C GLY A 119 -41.32 3.96 19.48
N THR A 120 -41.30 2.65 19.26
CA THR A 120 -41.95 1.66 20.14
C THR A 120 -41.12 0.39 20.25
N TRP A 121 -41.30 -0.38 21.33
CA TRP A 121 -40.64 -1.67 21.52
C TRP A 121 -41.13 -2.79 20.57
N SER A 122 -42.25 -2.59 19.87
CA SER A 122 -42.70 -3.45 18.75
C SER A 122 -42.28 -2.89 17.38
N THR A 123 -41.59 -1.75 17.32
CA THR A 123 -41.07 -1.18 16.08
C THR A 123 -39.62 -1.60 15.90
N TRP A 124 -39.37 -2.51 14.96
CA TRP A 124 -38.04 -3.07 14.71
C TRP A 124 -37.35 -2.37 13.54
N ALA A 125 -36.08 -2.05 13.72
CA ALA A 125 -35.18 -1.49 12.71
C ALA A 125 -33.92 -2.36 12.55
N THR A 126 -33.14 -2.11 11.51
CA THR A 126 -31.86 -2.77 11.27
C THR A 126 -30.71 -1.77 11.22
N ARG A 127 -29.52 -2.22 11.65
CA ARG A 127 -28.26 -1.47 11.50
C ARG A 127 -27.15 -2.40 11.03
N SER A 128 -26.63 -2.15 9.83
CA SER A 128 -25.51 -2.89 9.25
C SER A 128 -24.16 -2.33 9.73
N LEU A 129 -23.23 -3.23 10.03
CA LEU A 129 -21.92 -2.98 10.64
C LEU A 129 -20.84 -3.73 9.83
N ALA A 130 -19.68 -3.11 9.64
CA ALA A 130 -18.54 -3.76 9.00
C ALA A 130 -17.64 -4.38 10.09
N VAL A 131 -17.60 -5.71 10.19
CA VAL A 131 -16.89 -6.43 11.26
C VAL A 131 -15.74 -7.29 10.71
N PRO A 132 -14.53 -7.24 11.29
CA PRO A 132 -13.41 -8.09 10.88
C PRO A 132 -13.51 -9.48 11.53
N LEU A 133 -13.67 -10.53 10.72
CA LEU A 133 -13.80 -11.91 11.16
C LEU A 133 -12.59 -12.75 10.73
N ASN A 134 -12.27 -13.76 11.53
CA ASN A 134 -11.39 -14.88 11.19
C ASN A 134 -12.17 -15.95 10.42
N SER A 135 -11.50 -16.75 9.60
CA SER A 135 -12.07 -17.99 9.07
C SER A 135 -12.43 -18.95 10.20
N GLY A 136 -13.59 -19.61 10.09
CA GLY A 136 -14.19 -20.39 11.16
C GLY A 136 -15.02 -19.52 12.11
N SER A 137 -15.02 -19.90 13.40
CA SER A 137 -15.94 -19.33 14.39
C SER A 137 -15.41 -18.07 15.06
N ASN A 138 -16.30 -17.10 15.26
CA ASN A 138 -15.99 -15.77 15.83
C ASN A 138 -17.01 -15.40 16.90
N THR A 139 -16.59 -14.70 17.96
CA THR A 139 -17.52 -14.06 18.89
C THR A 139 -17.77 -12.61 18.51
N VAL A 140 -19.02 -12.17 18.56
CA VAL A 140 -19.43 -10.75 18.45
C VAL A 140 -20.26 -10.39 19.67
N ARG A 141 -19.77 -9.46 20.50
CA ARG A 141 -20.44 -8.95 21.71
C ARG A 141 -20.85 -7.50 21.50
N LEU A 142 -22.10 -7.19 21.82
CA LEU A 142 -22.65 -5.83 21.84
C LEU A 142 -22.61 -5.31 23.29
N ASN A 143 -21.75 -4.33 23.57
CA ASN A 143 -21.49 -3.82 24.93
C ASN A 143 -22.13 -2.43 25.13
N PRO A 144 -23.26 -2.28 25.83
CA PRO A 144 -23.83 -0.95 26.07
C PRO A 144 -22.91 -0.14 27.01
N THR A 145 -22.57 1.08 26.58
CA THR A 145 -21.72 2.01 27.34
C THR A 145 -22.54 3.02 28.15
N GLY A 146 -23.82 3.21 27.80
CA GLY A 146 -24.77 4.00 28.57
C GLY A 146 -25.52 3.14 29.60
N GLY A 147 -25.84 3.73 30.76
CA GLY A 147 -26.60 3.07 31.83
C GLY A 147 -28.03 2.63 31.48
N GLY A 148 -28.52 2.99 30.28
CA GLY A 148 -29.77 2.44 29.74
C GLY A 148 -29.68 0.99 29.27
N GLY A 149 -28.49 0.42 29.11
CA GLY A 149 -28.30 -0.90 28.51
C GLY A 149 -28.48 -0.90 26.99
N LEU A 150 -28.74 -2.07 26.42
CA LEU A 150 -28.96 -2.27 24.98
C LEU A 150 -30.39 -1.81 24.56
N PRO A 151 -30.68 -1.74 23.24
CA PRO A 151 -32.03 -1.96 22.74
C PRO A 151 -32.46 -3.42 22.97
N ASN A 152 -33.72 -3.76 22.68
CA ASN A 152 -34.10 -5.16 22.46
C ASN A 152 -33.36 -5.63 21.20
N VAL A 153 -32.60 -6.73 21.28
CA VAL A 153 -31.88 -7.30 20.13
C VAL A 153 -32.57 -8.58 19.68
N ASP A 154 -33.02 -8.59 18.44
CA ASP A 154 -33.79 -9.67 17.83
C ASP A 154 -32.85 -10.76 17.28
N HIS A 155 -32.02 -10.38 16.32
CA HIS A 155 -31.03 -11.25 15.70
C HIS A 155 -29.87 -10.45 15.12
N VAL A 156 -28.83 -11.17 14.70
CA VAL A 156 -27.86 -10.67 13.72
C VAL A 156 -27.90 -11.50 12.44
N GLU A 157 -27.87 -10.84 11.29
CA GLU A 157 -27.68 -11.46 9.99
C GLU A 157 -26.26 -11.18 9.50
N LEU A 158 -25.49 -12.23 9.23
CA LEU A 158 -24.15 -12.15 8.67
C LEU A 158 -24.21 -12.40 7.16
N GLU A 159 -23.97 -11.37 6.36
CA GLU A 159 -23.58 -11.54 4.97
C GLU A 159 -22.11 -11.94 4.94
N ALA A 160 -21.82 -13.15 4.48
CA ALA A 160 -20.50 -13.75 4.61
C ALA A 160 -19.43 -12.97 3.84
N ALA A 161 -18.20 -12.97 4.38
CA ALA A 161 -17.02 -12.57 3.63
C ALA A 161 -16.71 -13.60 2.52
N ASP A 162 -17.40 -13.51 1.38
CA ASP A 162 -17.23 -14.32 0.16
C ASP A 162 -15.85 -14.15 -0.53
N GLY A 163 -14.90 -13.49 0.13
CA GLY A 163 -13.67 -13.00 -0.47
C GLY A 163 -13.87 -11.76 -1.36
N SER A 164 -15.07 -11.15 -1.40
CA SER A 164 -15.25 -9.90 -2.13
C SER A 164 -14.34 -8.78 -1.59
N PRO A 165 -13.91 -7.88 -2.48
CA PRO A 165 -13.28 -6.64 -2.09
C PRO A 165 -14.22 -5.79 -1.22
N PRO A 166 -13.72 -5.08 -0.19
CA PRO A 166 -14.54 -4.29 0.75
C PRO A 166 -15.12 -2.99 0.16
N GLY A 167 -15.30 -2.95 -1.16
CA GLY A 167 -15.61 -1.73 -1.92
C GLY A 167 -14.44 -0.76 -2.00
N ARG A 168 -14.55 0.20 -2.93
CA ARG A 168 -13.59 1.32 -3.06
C ARG A 168 -13.96 2.41 -2.04
N PRO A 169 -13.04 2.85 -1.14
CA PRO A 169 -13.31 3.93 -0.19
C PRO A 169 -13.73 5.25 -0.86
N ALA A 170 -14.46 6.11 -0.14
CA ALA A 170 -14.95 7.39 -0.66
C ALA A 170 -13.81 8.39 -0.95
N GLU A 171 -12.70 8.25 -0.23
CA GLU A 171 -11.42 8.93 -0.40
C GLU A 171 -10.81 8.70 -1.79
N CYS A 172 -11.19 7.60 -2.46
CA CYS A 172 -10.75 7.26 -3.81
C CYS A 172 -11.68 7.86 -4.87
N THR A 173 -11.14 8.73 -5.71
CA THR A 173 -11.83 9.42 -6.81
C THR A 173 -11.17 9.13 -8.17
N GLY A 174 -11.82 9.50 -9.27
CA GLY A 174 -11.32 9.24 -10.62
C GLY A 174 -11.54 7.81 -11.14
N THR A 175 -11.02 7.56 -12.34
CA THR A 175 -11.18 6.32 -13.12
C THR A 175 -9.91 5.92 -13.88
N SER A 176 -9.18 6.87 -14.47
CA SER A 176 -7.78 6.69 -14.87
C SER A 176 -7.04 8.04 -14.83
N PRO A 177 -6.11 8.26 -13.88
CA PRO A 177 -5.84 7.41 -12.72
C PRO A 177 -7.03 7.39 -11.73
N ILE A 178 -7.03 6.41 -10.83
CA ILE A 178 -7.79 6.45 -9.58
C ILE A 178 -6.86 7.02 -8.52
N LYS A 179 -7.28 8.07 -7.80
CA LYS A 179 -6.50 8.72 -6.73
C LYS A 179 -7.23 8.62 -5.41
N CYS A 180 -6.57 8.10 -4.38
CA CYS A 180 -7.04 8.03 -3.01
C CYS A 180 -6.18 8.93 -2.12
N HIS A 181 -6.77 9.66 -1.19
CA HIS A 181 -6.02 10.45 -0.21
C HIS A 181 -6.59 10.28 1.19
N PHE A 182 -5.74 9.84 2.13
CA PHE A 182 -6.13 9.57 3.51
C PHE A 182 -5.41 10.53 4.47
N THR A 183 -6.18 11.25 5.28
CA THR A 183 -5.66 12.19 6.30
C THR A 183 -5.07 11.42 7.48
N VAL A 184 -3.81 10.99 7.35
CA VAL A 184 -3.07 10.22 8.36
C VAL A 184 -1.74 10.89 8.71
N SER A 185 -1.26 10.67 9.94
CA SER A 185 0.04 11.19 10.37
C SER A 185 1.22 10.45 9.72
N PRO A 186 2.42 11.05 9.65
CA PRO A 186 3.65 10.34 9.31
C PRO A 186 3.85 9.10 10.19
N GLY A 187 4.21 7.97 9.57
CA GLY A 187 4.21 6.66 10.22
C GLY A 187 4.24 5.51 9.21
N ASN A 188 4.08 4.28 9.66
CA ASN A 188 4.05 3.11 8.79
C ASN A 188 2.63 2.52 8.75
N TYR A 189 2.14 2.19 7.56
CA TYR A 189 0.77 1.75 7.31
C TYR A 189 0.75 0.47 6.47
N THR A 190 -0.06 -0.50 6.89
CA THR A 190 -0.42 -1.67 6.07
C THR A 190 -1.54 -1.25 5.12
N VAL A 191 -1.31 -1.45 3.82
CA VAL A 191 -2.27 -1.13 2.77
C VAL A 191 -2.63 -2.41 2.03
N THR A 192 -3.90 -2.78 2.04
CA THR A 192 -4.41 -3.91 1.25
C THR A 192 -5.22 -3.39 0.08
N ALA A 193 -4.83 -3.74 -1.15
CA ALA A 193 -5.52 -3.36 -2.37
C ALA A 193 -6.03 -4.60 -3.10
N TRP A 194 -7.28 -4.58 -3.54
CA TRP A 194 -7.90 -5.62 -4.36
C TRP A 194 -7.86 -5.16 -5.82
N ILE A 195 -6.86 -5.63 -6.55
CA ILE A 195 -6.50 -5.22 -7.92
C ILE A 195 -7.23 -6.09 -8.94
N GLY A 196 -7.82 -5.48 -9.96
CA GLY A 196 -8.71 -6.17 -10.92
C GLY A 196 -10.17 -5.84 -10.68
N ASP A 197 -11.07 -6.48 -11.44
CA ASP A 197 -12.51 -6.24 -11.41
C ASP A 197 -13.33 -7.47 -11.87
N ARG A 198 -14.57 -7.59 -11.37
CA ARG A 198 -15.49 -8.68 -11.72
C ARG A 198 -16.08 -8.53 -13.13
N ALA A 199 -16.19 -7.32 -13.69
CA ALA A 199 -16.86 -7.06 -14.96
C ALA A 199 -15.92 -6.84 -16.17
N ALA A 200 -14.77 -6.20 -15.96
CA ALA A 200 -13.85 -5.82 -17.04
C ALA A 200 -12.39 -6.18 -16.72
N ALA A 201 -11.62 -6.46 -17.77
CA ALA A 201 -10.17 -6.55 -17.67
C ALA A 201 -9.56 -5.19 -17.27
N GLY A 202 -8.31 -5.23 -16.79
CA GLY A 202 -7.59 -4.05 -16.35
C GLY A 202 -6.07 -4.21 -16.37
N ASN A 203 -5.40 -3.06 -16.46
CA ASN A 203 -3.95 -2.89 -16.36
C ASN A 203 -3.70 -1.87 -15.25
N THR A 204 -3.10 -2.31 -14.13
CA THR A 204 -3.05 -1.52 -12.89
C THR A 204 -1.65 -1.54 -12.27
N SER A 205 -1.09 -0.36 -12.08
CA SER A 205 0.08 -0.05 -11.27
C SER A 205 -0.33 0.76 -10.05
N MET A 206 0.48 0.77 -8.99
CA MET A 206 0.26 1.55 -7.78
C MET A 206 1.53 2.33 -7.42
N SER A 207 1.38 3.62 -7.22
CA SER A 207 2.40 4.49 -6.62
C SER A 207 1.81 5.29 -5.46
N VAL A 208 2.68 5.77 -4.57
CA VAL A 208 2.31 6.65 -3.46
C VAL A 208 3.13 7.93 -3.46
N GLU A 209 2.54 9.00 -2.92
CA GLU A 209 3.21 10.26 -2.58
C GLU A 209 4.07 10.81 -3.75
N ALA A 210 5.34 11.12 -3.50
CA ALA A 210 6.35 11.55 -4.47
C ALA A 210 6.77 10.45 -5.47
N ARG A 211 5.79 9.86 -6.18
CA ARG A 211 5.93 8.83 -7.23
C ARG A 211 6.65 7.54 -6.79
N ARG A 212 6.70 7.19 -5.50
CA ARG A 212 7.24 5.89 -5.03
C ARG A 212 6.43 4.74 -5.61
N ARG A 213 7.06 3.82 -6.35
CA ARG A 213 6.37 2.70 -7.01
C ARG A 213 6.24 1.52 -6.05
N ILE A 214 5.01 1.06 -5.82
CA ILE A 214 4.68 -0.04 -4.89
C ILE A 214 4.29 -1.31 -5.65
N LEU A 215 3.57 -1.14 -6.76
CA LEU A 215 3.18 -2.19 -7.69
C LEU A 215 3.50 -1.72 -9.12
N PRO A 216 4.38 -2.42 -9.86
CA PRO A 216 4.49 -2.28 -11.32
C PRO A 216 3.14 -2.51 -12.00
N ALA A 217 3.00 -2.17 -13.29
CA ALA A 217 1.75 -2.44 -14.00
C ALA A 217 1.51 -3.96 -14.10
N VAL A 218 0.40 -4.43 -13.52
CA VAL A 218 -0.07 -5.82 -13.64
C VAL A 218 -1.37 -5.88 -14.41
N ASP A 219 -1.48 -6.86 -15.30
CA ASP A 219 -2.70 -7.13 -16.05
C ASP A 219 -3.61 -8.11 -15.29
N THR A 220 -4.92 -7.90 -15.43
CA THR A 220 -5.98 -8.70 -14.81
C THR A 220 -7.07 -8.95 -15.83
N ALA A 221 -7.49 -10.21 -15.98
CA ALA A 221 -8.63 -10.56 -16.83
C ALA A 221 -9.96 -10.15 -16.16
N ALA A 222 -11.02 -9.98 -16.96
CA ALA A 222 -12.36 -9.79 -16.40
C ALA A 222 -12.75 -10.97 -15.49
N GLY A 223 -13.37 -10.69 -14.35
CA GLY A 223 -13.67 -11.69 -13.32
C GLY A 223 -12.51 -11.94 -12.34
N THR A 224 -11.30 -11.45 -12.62
CA THR A 224 -10.13 -11.62 -11.75
C THR A 224 -9.99 -10.45 -10.79
N VAL A 225 -9.93 -10.74 -9.49
CA VAL A 225 -9.52 -9.76 -8.47
C VAL A 225 -8.48 -10.39 -7.54
N THR A 226 -7.33 -9.75 -7.42
CA THR A 226 -6.18 -10.23 -6.63
C THR A 226 -5.96 -9.32 -5.42
N LYS A 227 -6.04 -9.89 -4.22
CA LYS A 227 -5.69 -9.21 -2.96
C LYS A 227 -4.17 -9.07 -2.85
N GLN A 228 -3.68 -7.84 -2.86
CA GLN A 228 -2.27 -7.47 -2.67
C GLN A 228 -2.11 -6.73 -1.34
N VAL A 229 -1.06 -7.03 -0.58
CA VAL A 229 -0.77 -6.38 0.72
C VAL A 229 0.62 -5.76 0.68
N PHE A 230 0.69 -4.50 1.13
CA PHE A 230 1.93 -3.71 1.18
C PHE A 230 2.10 -3.09 2.56
N THR A 231 3.32 -2.72 2.91
CA THR A 231 3.58 -1.79 4.03
C THR A 231 4.25 -0.52 3.47
N ILE A 232 3.73 0.64 3.87
CA ILE A 232 4.06 1.94 3.28
C ILE A 232 4.44 2.91 4.39
N ASN A 233 5.58 3.58 4.23
CA ASN A 233 6.06 4.62 5.13
C ASN A 233 5.55 5.98 4.64
N VAL A 234 4.70 6.63 5.42
CA VAL A 234 4.16 7.97 5.20
C VAL A 234 5.07 9.01 5.84
N ARG A 235 5.37 10.10 5.14
CA ARG A 235 6.26 11.17 5.61
C ARG A 235 5.70 12.56 5.29
N GLN A 236 6.27 13.57 5.96
CA GLN A 236 6.14 14.97 5.56
C GLN A 236 7.51 15.64 5.76
N PRO A 237 8.19 16.13 4.70
CA PRO A 237 7.84 16.01 3.28
C PRO A 237 7.58 14.58 2.79
N GLU A 238 6.67 14.42 1.83
CA GLU A 238 6.42 13.15 1.12
C GLU A 238 7.70 12.62 0.43
N GLY A 239 8.45 13.50 -0.24
CA GLY A 239 9.64 13.18 -1.02
C GLY A 239 10.95 13.43 -0.28
N GLN A 240 11.73 14.37 -0.79
CA GLN A 240 13.05 14.74 -0.27
C GLN A 240 12.91 15.50 1.07
N PRO A 241 13.59 15.11 2.17
CA PRO A 241 13.36 15.70 3.49
C PRO A 241 13.64 17.20 3.61
N THR A 242 14.46 17.79 2.75
CA THR A 242 14.66 19.26 2.66
C THR A 242 13.47 20.00 2.05
N GLY A 243 12.52 19.27 1.44
CA GLY A 243 11.44 19.84 0.63
C GLY A 243 11.86 20.15 -0.82
N GLN A 244 13.06 19.75 -1.25
CA GLN A 244 13.50 19.94 -2.63
C GLN A 244 12.59 19.18 -3.62
N GLY A 245 12.12 19.90 -4.65
CA GLY A 245 11.16 19.40 -5.64
C GLY A 245 9.69 19.46 -5.19
N GLY A 246 9.42 19.80 -3.93
CA GLY A 246 8.08 19.90 -3.35
C GLY A 246 8.01 19.29 -1.96
N THR A 247 6.93 19.57 -1.22
CA THR A 247 6.67 18.96 0.09
C THR A 247 5.59 17.88 0.07
N GLY A 248 4.74 17.85 -0.96
CA GLY A 248 3.62 16.91 -1.08
C GLY A 248 2.34 17.37 -0.37
N THR A 249 1.38 16.47 -0.21
CA THR A 249 0.10 16.72 0.47
C THR A 249 0.07 15.94 1.79
N PRO A 250 0.05 16.60 2.97
CA PRO A 250 0.09 15.91 4.27
C PRO A 250 -0.98 14.82 4.40
N GLY A 251 -0.54 13.57 4.57
CA GLY A 251 -1.38 12.38 4.54
C GLY A 251 -0.78 11.28 3.67
N LEU A 252 -1.56 10.25 3.38
CA LEU A 252 -1.18 9.20 2.44
C LEU A 252 -1.93 9.37 1.12
N THR A 253 -1.23 9.88 0.11
CA THR A 253 -1.72 9.96 -1.28
C THR A 253 -1.35 8.68 -2.04
N ILE A 254 -2.33 7.97 -2.58
CA ILE A 254 -2.16 6.75 -3.39
C ILE A 254 -2.72 6.98 -4.79
N THR A 255 -1.94 6.65 -5.82
CA THR A 255 -2.36 6.74 -7.23
C THR A 255 -2.30 5.37 -7.88
N PHE A 256 -3.44 4.89 -8.36
CA PHE A 256 -3.55 3.70 -9.21
C PHE A 256 -3.67 4.15 -10.68
N ALA A 257 -2.76 3.69 -11.52
CA ALA A 257 -2.62 4.14 -12.91
C ALA A 257 -2.28 2.97 -13.84
N GLY A 258 -2.43 3.16 -15.14
CA GLY A 258 -2.22 2.13 -16.17
C GLY A 258 -3.10 2.45 -17.38
N THR A 259 -3.16 1.56 -18.36
CA THR A 259 -4.04 1.77 -19.53
C THR A 259 -5.53 1.66 -19.17
N ALA A 260 -5.86 0.83 -18.17
CA ALA A 260 -7.21 0.70 -17.62
C ALA A 260 -7.14 0.21 -16.15
N PRO A 261 -6.84 1.08 -15.17
CA PRO A 261 -6.68 0.65 -13.79
C PRO A 261 -8.01 0.13 -13.19
N ARG A 262 -7.90 -0.89 -12.35
CA ARG A 262 -9.00 -1.57 -11.67
C ARG A 262 -8.66 -1.79 -10.20
N LEU A 263 -9.48 -1.19 -9.34
CA LEU A 263 -9.37 -1.26 -7.88
C LEU A 263 -10.78 -1.52 -7.34
N SER A 264 -11.10 -2.79 -7.10
CA SER A 264 -12.40 -3.16 -6.52
C SER A 264 -12.48 -2.87 -5.01
N GLY A 265 -11.35 -2.73 -4.32
CA GLY A 265 -11.34 -2.25 -2.94
C GLY A 265 -9.98 -1.96 -2.35
N LEU A 266 -9.95 -1.25 -1.23
CA LEU A 266 -8.74 -0.74 -0.59
C LEU A 266 -8.95 -0.56 0.92
N THR A 267 -8.00 -0.97 1.75
CA THR A 267 -7.94 -0.61 3.18
C THR A 267 -6.58 -0.05 3.56
N VAL A 268 -6.57 0.91 4.49
CA VAL A 268 -5.36 1.52 5.07
C VAL A 268 -5.46 1.42 6.59
N GLN A 269 -4.45 0.83 7.23
CA GLN A 269 -4.40 0.61 8.68
C GLN A 269 -2.96 0.87 9.19
N PRO A 270 -2.74 1.31 10.44
CA PRO A 270 -1.40 1.40 11.01
C PRO A 270 -0.67 0.05 10.97
N ALA A 271 0.62 0.04 10.65
CA ALA A 271 1.42 -1.18 10.58
C ALA A 271 2.03 -1.55 11.93
N THR A 272 1.68 -2.73 12.44
CA THR A 272 2.24 -3.29 13.67
C THR A 272 3.69 -3.73 13.45
N ALA A 273 4.64 -2.95 13.96
CA ALA A 273 6.08 -3.25 14.04
C ALA A 273 6.72 -3.88 12.77
N PRO A 274 6.57 -3.28 11.57
CA PRO A 274 7.27 -3.75 10.38
C PRO A 274 8.78 -3.47 10.48
N LEU A 275 9.59 -4.29 9.81
CA LEU A 275 11.01 -4.02 9.59
C LEU A 275 11.17 -2.74 8.74
N ALA A 276 11.72 -1.68 9.30
CA ALA A 276 12.00 -0.47 8.53
C ALA A 276 13.38 -0.56 7.86
N VAL A 277 13.44 -0.04 6.63
CA VAL A 277 14.66 0.07 5.82
C VAL A 277 14.80 1.54 5.44
N TYR A 278 15.59 2.27 6.23
CA TYR A 278 15.90 3.67 6.00
C TYR A 278 16.97 3.79 4.90
N LEU A 279 16.74 4.65 3.91
CA LEU A 279 17.73 4.96 2.88
C LEU A 279 18.30 6.36 3.14
N ALA A 280 19.61 6.43 3.41
CA ALA A 280 20.37 7.66 3.51
C ALA A 280 21.24 7.81 2.25
N GLY A 281 20.98 8.82 1.42
CA GLY A 281 21.74 8.98 0.18
C GLY A 281 21.43 10.24 -0.62
N ASP A 282 22.00 10.30 -1.82
CA ASP A 282 21.97 11.47 -2.71
C ASP A 282 20.79 11.46 -3.73
N SER A 283 20.86 12.34 -4.75
CA SER A 283 19.86 12.48 -5.82
C SER A 283 19.63 11.22 -6.66
N THR A 284 20.53 10.24 -6.61
CA THR A 284 20.36 8.93 -7.25
C THR A 284 19.61 7.93 -6.35
N THR A 285 19.51 8.19 -5.04
CA THR A 285 18.69 7.41 -4.08
C THR A 285 17.27 7.97 -3.93
N CYS A 286 17.13 9.30 -3.89
CA CYS A 286 15.94 10.00 -3.36
C CYS A 286 14.62 9.81 -4.14
N ASP A 287 13.50 10.14 -3.48
CA ASP A 287 12.19 10.20 -4.11
C ASP A 287 12.03 11.53 -4.87
N GLN A 288 11.98 11.46 -6.20
CA GLN A 288 11.89 12.63 -7.08
C GLN A 288 10.42 12.93 -7.41
N PHE A 289 9.91 14.10 -7.02
CA PHE A 289 8.53 14.49 -7.34
C PHE A 289 8.24 14.55 -8.85
N THR A 290 9.18 15.08 -9.63
CA THR A 290 8.96 15.44 -11.04
C THR A 290 9.75 14.53 -11.98
N ALA A 291 9.08 13.97 -12.99
CA ALA A 291 9.71 13.23 -14.07
C ALA A 291 10.64 14.13 -14.91
N PRO A 292 11.70 13.60 -15.56
CA PRO A 292 12.03 12.18 -15.70
C PRO A 292 12.92 11.60 -14.58
N TYR A 293 13.61 12.47 -13.82
CA TYR A 293 14.53 12.09 -12.74
C TYR A 293 13.88 11.08 -11.79
N THR A 294 14.56 9.99 -11.48
CA THR A 294 14.03 8.95 -10.60
C THR A 294 15.17 8.29 -9.82
N GLY A 295 15.04 8.16 -8.49
CA GLY A 295 16.04 7.50 -7.65
C GLY A 295 15.81 6.01 -7.49
N TRP A 296 16.86 5.21 -7.27
CA TRP A 296 16.72 3.76 -7.09
C TRP A 296 15.91 3.38 -5.84
N GLY A 297 15.98 4.21 -4.78
CA GLY A 297 15.17 4.05 -3.57
C GLY A 297 13.67 4.24 -3.80
N GLN A 298 13.29 4.97 -4.86
CA GLN A 298 11.90 5.21 -5.27
C GLN A 298 11.26 3.99 -5.94
N LEU A 299 12.08 3.08 -6.49
CA LEU A 299 11.66 1.82 -7.16
C LEU A 299 11.81 0.60 -6.26
N LEU A 300 12.73 0.62 -5.28
CA LEU A 300 12.96 -0.48 -4.34
C LEU A 300 11.67 -1.09 -3.71
N PRO A 301 10.61 -0.34 -3.35
CA PRO A 301 9.40 -0.93 -2.75
C PRO A 301 8.67 -1.93 -3.65
N THR A 302 8.89 -1.90 -4.97
CA THR A 302 8.33 -2.89 -5.92
C THR A 302 8.79 -4.32 -5.65
N HIS A 303 9.95 -4.49 -5.02
CA HIS A 303 10.53 -5.78 -4.66
C HIS A 303 10.24 -6.21 -3.21
N VAL A 304 9.45 -5.44 -2.44
CA VAL A 304 9.24 -5.66 -1.00
C VAL A 304 7.79 -6.03 -0.69
N SER A 305 7.57 -7.09 0.09
CA SER A 305 6.24 -7.54 0.56
C SER A 305 5.82 -6.82 1.85
N ALA A 306 4.55 -6.97 2.24
CA ALA A 306 4.09 -6.50 3.55
C ALA A 306 4.91 -7.11 4.71
N GLY A 307 5.08 -6.32 5.78
CA GLY A 307 5.90 -6.67 6.95
C GLY A 307 7.29 -6.02 6.95
N ALA A 308 7.78 -5.55 5.80
CA ALA A 308 8.92 -4.63 5.71
C ALA A 308 8.54 -3.38 4.92
N VAL A 309 9.27 -2.28 5.15
CA VAL A 309 8.94 -0.97 4.56
C VAL A 309 10.18 -0.16 4.22
N ILE A 310 10.19 0.40 3.00
CA ILE A 310 11.24 1.31 2.55
C ILE A 310 10.90 2.74 2.96
N ALA A 311 11.74 3.31 3.81
CA ALA A 311 11.68 4.69 4.27
C ALA A 311 12.82 5.48 3.58
N ASN A 312 12.56 5.97 2.37
CA ASN A 312 13.56 6.74 1.62
C ASN A 312 13.71 8.14 2.24
N TYR A 313 14.92 8.46 2.73
CA TYR A 313 15.31 9.78 3.22
C TYR A 313 16.44 10.40 2.39
N GLY A 314 16.70 9.88 1.18
CA GLY A 314 17.66 10.48 0.26
C GLY A 314 17.24 11.90 -0.15
N ASP A 315 18.21 12.74 -0.47
CA ASP A 315 17.99 14.15 -0.82
C ASP A 315 19.00 14.63 -1.88
N SER A 316 18.65 15.62 -2.69
CA SER A 316 19.39 15.92 -3.92
C SER A 316 20.62 16.78 -3.70
N GLY A 317 21.74 16.40 -4.34
CA GLY A 317 23.01 17.14 -4.21
C GLY A 317 23.77 16.87 -2.91
N GLU A 318 23.22 16.06 -2.00
CA GLU A 318 23.84 15.75 -0.71
C GLU A 318 25.11 14.90 -0.82
N SER A 319 26.03 15.16 0.10
CA SER A 319 27.32 14.46 0.31
C SER A 319 27.31 13.73 1.65
N SER A 320 28.28 12.84 1.88
CA SER A 320 28.44 12.14 3.16
C SER A 320 28.50 13.07 4.37
N GLY A 321 29.08 14.27 4.20
CA GLY A 321 29.25 15.25 5.28
C GLY A 321 28.03 16.14 5.46
N SER A 322 27.41 16.61 4.37
CA SER A 322 26.24 17.48 4.46
C SER A 322 25.00 16.71 4.94
N PHE A 323 24.78 15.47 4.49
CA PHE A 323 23.67 14.63 4.94
C PHE A 323 23.74 14.30 6.45
N LEU A 324 24.95 14.11 6.97
CA LEU A 324 25.21 13.84 8.39
C LEU A 324 24.89 15.06 9.29
N ASN A 325 25.11 16.28 8.80
CA ASN A 325 25.05 17.51 9.60
C ASN A 325 23.78 18.37 9.36
N ASN A 326 23.13 18.22 8.20
CA ASN A 326 21.88 18.91 7.88
C ASN A 326 20.75 18.40 8.79
N SER A 327 20.14 19.29 9.58
CA SER A 327 19.14 18.93 10.59
C SER A 327 17.88 18.26 10.04
N ALA A 328 17.58 18.42 8.75
CA ALA A 328 16.47 17.74 8.09
C ALA A 328 16.75 16.26 7.75
N LEU A 329 18.03 15.84 7.71
CA LEU A 329 18.46 14.56 7.13
C LEU A 329 18.82 13.52 8.19
N PHE A 330 20.09 13.13 8.35
CA PHE A 330 20.46 12.08 9.31
C PHE A 330 19.99 12.34 10.76
N PRO A 331 19.99 13.59 11.29
CA PRO A 331 19.40 13.91 12.58
C PRO A 331 17.88 13.65 12.69
N THR A 332 17.12 13.72 11.58
CA THR A 332 15.70 13.31 11.51
C THR A 332 15.55 11.80 11.49
N VAL A 333 16.44 11.09 10.78
CA VAL A 333 16.40 9.61 10.67
C VAL A 333 16.80 8.95 11.99
N LYS A 334 17.87 9.41 12.65
CA LYS A 334 18.42 8.81 13.87
C LYS A 334 17.39 8.50 14.98
N PRO A 335 16.46 9.39 15.37
CA PRO A 335 15.48 9.08 16.41
C PRO A 335 14.41 8.06 16.00
N LEU A 336 14.24 7.77 14.71
CA LEU A 336 13.21 6.86 14.19
C LEU A 336 13.65 5.39 14.18
N ILE A 337 14.96 5.14 14.02
CA ILE A 337 15.58 3.81 13.98
C ILE A 337 15.28 3.02 15.25
N LYS A 338 14.84 1.77 15.10
CA LYS A 338 14.62 0.80 16.18
C LYS A 338 15.57 -0.39 16.07
N LEU A 339 15.49 -1.28 17.04
CA LEU A 339 16.24 -2.54 17.07
C LEU A 339 15.97 -3.36 15.79
N ASN A 340 17.05 -3.77 15.13
CA ASN A 340 17.09 -4.52 13.86
C ASN A 340 16.63 -3.78 12.59
N ASP A 341 16.20 -2.51 12.67
CA ASP A 341 15.91 -1.72 11.46
C ASP A 341 17.17 -1.53 10.62
N LEU A 342 17.04 -1.64 9.30
CA LEU A 342 18.15 -1.49 8.35
C LEU A 342 18.35 -0.02 8.00
N VAL A 343 19.60 0.40 7.87
CA VAL A 343 19.96 1.74 7.35
C VAL A 343 20.99 1.59 6.24
N LEU A 344 20.54 1.76 4.99
CA LEU A 344 21.40 1.72 3.80
C LEU A 344 21.98 3.13 3.57
N ILE A 345 23.31 3.22 3.56
CA ILE A 345 24.07 4.48 3.52
C ILE A 345 24.83 4.54 2.18
N GLN A 346 24.41 5.43 1.28
CA GLN A 346 24.95 5.57 -0.08
C GLN A 346 25.40 7.02 -0.35
N PHE A 347 26.71 7.26 -0.45
CA PHE A 347 27.26 8.58 -0.77
C PHE A 347 28.46 8.50 -1.71
N GLY A 348 28.73 9.58 -2.43
CA GLY A 348 29.90 9.72 -3.28
C GLY A 348 29.72 10.71 -4.43
N HIS A 349 28.52 10.82 -4.99
CA HIS A 349 28.25 11.70 -6.15
C HIS A 349 28.60 13.17 -5.92
N ASN A 350 28.44 13.64 -4.69
CA ASN A 350 28.67 15.04 -4.30
C ASN A 350 29.86 15.23 -3.36
N ASP A 351 30.51 14.14 -2.94
CA ASP A 351 31.79 14.13 -2.21
C ASP A 351 32.98 14.48 -3.13
N LYS A 352 32.78 15.44 -4.03
CA LYS A 352 33.64 15.79 -5.18
C LYS A 352 35.05 16.23 -4.77
N SER A 353 35.19 16.79 -3.57
CA SER A 353 36.45 17.23 -2.96
C SER A 353 36.64 16.70 -1.53
N THR A 354 35.78 15.78 -1.07
CA THR A 354 35.89 15.20 0.28
C THR A 354 37.17 14.39 0.39
N SER A 355 38.01 14.67 1.41
CA SER A 355 39.21 13.90 1.67
C SER A 355 38.88 12.49 2.18
N ALA A 356 39.77 11.53 1.96
CA ALA A 356 39.60 10.15 2.45
C ALA A 356 39.37 10.08 3.97
N SER A 357 40.03 10.94 4.75
CA SER A 357 39.83 11.03 6.19
C SER A 357 38.44 11.58 6.57
N ALA A 358 37.97 12.64 5.90
CA ALA A 358 36.64 13.19 6.13
C ALA A 358 35.54 12.20 5.73
N PHE A 359 35.65 11.57 4.55
CA PHE A 359 34.68 10.61 4.04
C PHE A 359 34.55 9.39 4.98
N ARG A 360 35.69 8.79 5.39
CA ARG A 360 35.68 7.72 6.40
C ARG A 360 35.07 8.17 7.72
N SER A 361 35.38 9.38 8.20
CA SER A 361 34.83 9.93 9.45
C SER A 361 33.30 10.07 9.39
N ASN A 362 32.78 10.65 8.30
CA ASN A 362 31.34 10.85 8.09
C ASN A 362 30.57 9.51 8.10
N LEU A 363 31.06 8.54 7.33
CA LEU A 363 30.48 7.20 7.26
C LEU A 363 30.58 6.45 8.60
N THR A 364 31.72 6.55 9.30
CA THR A 364 31.90 5.96 10.65
C THR A 364 30.91 6.55 11.65
N SER A 365 30.70 7.87 11.61
CA SER A 365 29.74 8.55 12.46
C SER A 365 28.31 8.05 12.21
N MET A 366 27.87 7.94 10.95
CA MET A 366 26.56 7.37 10.64
C MET A 366 26.45 5.90 11.07
N VAL A 367 27.44 5.05 10.76
CA VAL A 367 27.49 3.63 11.19
C VAL A 367 27.32 3.48 12.71
N ASN A 368 28.07 4.26 13.50
CA ASN A 368 28.02 4.19 14.95
C ASN A 368 26.68 4.71 15.49
N GLN A 369 26.16 5.80 14.94
CA GLN A 369 24.89 6.39 15.35
C GLN A 369 23.65 5.56 14.98
N VAL A 370 23.75 4.67 13.99
CA VAL A 370 22.76 3.61 13.72
C VAL A 370 22.86 2.49 14.77
N ARG A 371 24.08 2.05 15.08
CA ARG A 371 24.34 1.02 16.11
C ARG A 371 23.90 1.46 17.52
N GLU A 372 24.06 2.73 17.86
CA GLU A 372 23.51 3.36 19.09
C GLU A 372 21.99 3.19 19.25
N LYS A 373 21.27 2.93 18.16
CA LYS A 373 19.81 2.70 18.14
C LYS A 373 19.42 1.23 18.07
N GLY A 374 20.39 0.31 18.04
CA GLY A 374 20.18 -1.10 17.76
C GLY A 374 19.88 -1.41 16.29
N GLY A 375 20.02 -0.42 15.39
CA GLY A 375 19.84 -0.62 13.96
C GLY A 375 21.04 -1.32 13.31
N VAL A 376 20.81 -1.87 12.12
CA VAL A 376 21.81 -2.56 11.29
C VAL A 376 22.25 -1.61 10.16
N PRO A 377 23.43 -0.95 10.28
CA PRO A 377 23.95 -0.15 9.17
C PRO A 377 24.42 -1.06 8.03
N VAL A 378 24.26 -0.58 6.80
CA VAL A 378 24.73 -1.23 5.56
C VAL A 378 25.33 -0.14 4.68
N LEU A 379 26.58 -0.31 4.24
CA LEU A 379 27.18 0.60 3.27
C LEU A 379 26.76 0.17 1.86
N VAL A 380 26.38 1.12 1.02
CA VAL A 380 26.06 0.89 -0.40
C VAL A 380 26.97 1.79 -1.23
N THR A 381 27.86 1.21 -2.03
CA THR A 381 28.77 2.01 -2.85
C THR A 381 27.99 2.79 -3.94
N PRO A 382 28.37 4.02 -4.30
CA PRO A 382 27.59 4.83 -5.23
C PRO A 382 27.49 4.17 -6.62
N PRO A 383 26.29 4.09 -7.24
CA PRO A 383 26.15 3.53 -8.58
C PRO A 383 26.92 4.37 -9.61
N VAL A 384 27.45 3.76 -10.66
CA VAL A 384 28.35 4.44 -11.62
C VAL A 384 27.66 5.54 -12.42
N ARG A 385 28.44 6.54 -12.84
CA ARG A 385 28.02 7.47 -13.91
C ARG A 385 28.25 6.84 -15.29
N ARG A 386 27.46 7.21 -16.28
CA ARG A 386 27.69 6.85 -17.69
C ARG A 386 28.75 7.76 -18.34
N GLN A 387 30.01 7.60 -17.94
CA GLN A 387 31.15 8.30 -18.57
C GLN A 387 32.21 7.30 -19.03
N PHE A 388 32.27 7.07 -20.34
CA PHE A 388 33.16 6.10 -20.96
C PHE A 388 34.50 6.70 -21.42
N SER A 389 35.53 5.85 -21.45
CA SER A 389 36.78 6.02 -22.19
C SER A 389 36.94 4.78 -23.09
N GLY A 390 36.64 4.93 -24.38
CA GLY A 390 36.40 3.78 -25.26
C GLY A 390 35.15 3.01 -24.83
N ASN A 391 35.29 1.71 -24.53
CA ASN A 391 34.19 0.85 -24.05
C ASN A 391 34.18 0.64 -22.52
N GLN A 392 35.16 1.18 -21.79
CA GLN A 392 35.21 1.08 -20.32
C GLN A 392 34.82 2.38 -19.65
N LEU A 393 34.40 2.34 -18.38
CA LEU A 393 34.10 3.52 -17.59
C LEU A 393 35.38 4.20 -17.09
N ASN A 394 35.33 5.54 -17.02
CA ASN A 394 36.46 6.34 -16.56
C ASN A 394 36.50 6.46 -15.02
N SER A 395 37.61 6.96 -14.47
CA SER A 395 37.79 7.11 -13.02
C SER A 395 36.71 7.98 -12.34
N THR A 396 36.18 9.00 -13.03
CA THR A 396 35.09 9.86 -12.57
C THR A 396 33.74 9.11 -12.50
N ALA A 397 33.50 8.18 -13.43
CA ALA A 397 32.34 7.28 -13.39
C ALA A 397 32.41 6.26 -12.26
N LEU A 398 33.62 5.82 -11.91
CA LEU A 398 33.92 4.92 -10.79
C LEU A 398 34.15 5.66 -9.45
N HIS A 399 33.76 6.94 -9.38
CA HIS A 399 33.82 7.80 -8.19
C HIS A 399 35.20 7.91 -7.53
N VAL A 400 36.25 7.97 -8.36
CA VAL A 400 37.49 8.68 -8.00
C VAL A 400 37.18 10.18 -8.07
N ASN A 401 37.23 10.86 -6.93
CA ASN A 401 36.82 12.26 -6.84
C ASN A 401 37.91 13.25 -7.32
N GLY A 402 37.61 14.55 -7.33
CA GLY A 402 38.49 15.61 -7.81
C GLY A 402 39.75 15.84 -6.97
N VAL A 403 39.91 15.14 -5.84
CA VAL A 403 41.15 15.09 -5.03
C VAL A 403 41.79 13.69 -5.04
N GLY A 404 41.44 12.84 -6.01
CA GLY A 404 42.06 11.55 -6.26
C GLY A 404 41.61 10.40 -5.36
N VAL A 405 40.60 10.60 -4.51
CA VAL A 405 40.12 9.57 -3.57
C VAL A 405 39.13 8.64 -4.27
N ASN A 406 39.42 7.34 -4.29
CA ASN A 406 38.50 6.29 -4.73
C ASN A 406 37.47 6.02 -3.63
N LEU A 407 36.32 6.69 -3.68
CA LEU A 407 35.31 6.64 -2.63
C LEU A 407 34.70 5.23 -2.43
N PRO A 408 34.40 4.43 -3.48
CA PRO A 408 33.96 3.05 -3.32
C PRO A 408 34.98 2.16 -2.60
N ALA A 409 36.28 2.32 -2.85
CA ALA A 409 37.32 1.59 -2.13
C ALA A 409 37.36 1.96 -0.64
N GLU A 410 37.19 3.24 -0.30
CA GLU A 410 37.08 3.67 1.11
C GLU A 410 35.88 3.04 1.81
N MET A 411 34.72 2.89 1.14
CA MET A 411 33.55 2.21 1.70
C MET A 411 33.78 0.70 1.90
N ARG A 412 34.44 0.02 0.95
CA ARG A 412 34.83 -1.40 1.08
C ARG A 412 35.78 -1.62 2.25
N ASN A 413 36.81 -0.78 2.36
CA ASN A 413 37.80 -0.81 3.44
C ASN A 413 37.13 -0.57 4.80
N LEU A 414 36.23 0.43 4.88
CA LEU A 414 35.51 0.75 6.11
C LEU A 414 34.54 -0.36 6.52
N GLY A 415 33.85 -0.99 5.57
CA GLY A 415 32.98 -2.13 5.82
C GLY A 415 33.73 -3.31 6.44
N SER A 416 34.90 -3.66 5.90
CA SER A 416 35.79 -4.65 6.49
C SER A 416 36.29 -4.25 7.88
N ALA A 417 36.74 -3.00 8.05
CA ALA A 417 37.33 -2.52 9.31
C ALA A 417 36.31 -2.38 10.47
N LEU A 418 35.05 -2.04 10.17
CA LEU A 418 33.99 -1.87 11.17
C LEU A 418 33.04 -3.07 11.28
N ASN A 419 33.28 -4.15 10.52
CA ASN A 419 32.36 -5.27 10.33
C ASN A 419 30.92 -4.81 9.97
N VAL A 420 30.80 -4.09 8.85
CA VAL A 420 29.54 -3.56 8.31
C VAL A 420 29.32 -4.17 6.91
N PRO A 421 28.14 -4.75 6.61
CA PRO A 421 27.85 -5.28 5.28
C PRO A 421 27.97 -4.19 4.20
N VAL A 422 28.63 -4.53 3.08
CA VAL A 422 28.79 -3.64 1.92
C VAL A 422 28.07 -4.22 0.71
N ILE A 423 27.05 -3.52 0.22
CA ILE A 423 26.47 -3.76 -1.12
C ILE A 423 27.33 -3.00 -2.12
N ASP A 424 28.07 -3.73 -2.95
CA ASP A 424 28.97 -3.11 -3.94
C ASP A 424 28.23 -2.74 -5.23
N LEU A 425 27.33 -1.77 -5.10
CA LEU A 425 26.52 -1.28 -6.21
C LEU A 425 27.37 -0.56 -7.27
N THR A 426 28.53 0.02 -6.94
CA THR A 426 29.51 0.48 -7.95
C THR A 426 29.92 -0.68 -8.87
N ALA A 427 30.51 -1.75 -8.34
CA ALA A 427 30.99 -2.86 -9.18
C ALA A 427 29.85 -3.58 -9.94
N LYS A 428 28.65 -3.67 -9.34
CA LYS A 428 27.46 -4.22 -10.00
C LYS A 428 26.96 -3.35 -11.16
N SER A 429 26.92 -2.03 -10.97
CA SER A 429 26.44 -1.09 -11.99
C SER A 429 27.48 -0.80 -13.07
N GLU A 430 28.78 -0.86 -12.73
CA GLU A 430 29.91 -0.92 -13.66
C GLU A 430 29.74 -2.07 -14.65
N ALA A 431 29.62 -3.31 -14.17
CA ALA A 431 29.41 -4.48 -15.02
C ALA A 431 28.15 -4.40 -15.89
N LEU A 432 27.04 -3.88 -15.36
CA LEU A 432 25.82 -3.65 -16.14
C LEU A 432 26.03 -2.60 -17.24
N VAL A 433 26.64 -1.46 -16.93
CA VAL A 433 26.81 -0.35 -17.87
C VAL A 433 27.85 -0.68 -18.95
N GLU A 434 28.95 -1.36 -18.60
CA GLU A 434 29.95 -1.81 -19.58
C GLU A 434 29.42 -2.94 -20.47
N SER A 435 28.63 -3.89 -19.95
CA SER A 435 28.06 -4.97 -20.78
C SER A 435 27.05 -4.49 -21.83
N LEU A 436 26.41 -3.34 -21.61
CA LEU A 436 25.56 -2.64 -22.58
C LEU A 436 26.35 -1.66 -23.48
N GLY A 437 27.63 -1.43 -23.17
CA GLY A 437 28.51 -0.49 -23.86
C GLY A 437 28.01 0.95 -23.90
N PRO A 438 28.66 1.84 -24.66
CA PRO A 438 28.28 3.24 -24.74
C PRO A 438 26.85 3.48 -25.24
N THR A 439 26.36 2.74 -26.24
CA THR A 439 25.05 3.00 -26.86
C THR A 439 23.89 2.56 -25.97
N ASP A 440 23.81 1.26 -25.63
CA ASP A 440 22.57 0.71 -25.06
C ASP A 440 22.45 1.00 -23.56
N SER A 441 23.57 1.29 -22.87
CA SER A 441 23.55 1.81 -21.49
C SER A 441 22.80 3.14 -21.36
N ALA A 442 22.64 3.90 -22.45
CA ALA A 442 21.97 5.20 -22.43
C ALA A 442 20.52 5.13 -21.91
N GLN A 443 19.85 3.99 -22.04
CA GLN A 443 18.46 3.81 -21.55
C GLN A 443 18.34 3.80 -20.01
N LEU A 444 19.44 3.53 -19.29
CA LEU A 444 19.51 3.56 -17.83
C LEU A 444 19.59 5.00 -17.29
N PHE A 445 19.88 5.97 -18.14
CA PHE A 445 20.09 7.38 -17.81
C PHE A 445 19.14 8.26 -18.63
N LEU A 446 19.20 9.58 -18.44
CA LEU A 446 18.30 10.53 -19.11
C LEU A 446 18.82 10.92 -20.50
N ARG A 447 17.98 10.83 -21.53
CA ARG A 447 18.32 11.11 -22.94
C ARG A 447 17.43 12.20 -23.52
N GLN A 448 18.02 13.14 -24.26
CA GLN A 448 17.27 14.25 -24.88
C GLN A 448 16.04 13.81 -25.71
N SER A 449 16.15 12.67 -26.40
CA SER A 449 15.16 12.14 -27.33
C SER A 449 13.98 11.40 -26.67
N VAL A 450 14.02 11.15 -25.36
CA VAL A 450 12.98 10.42 -24.61
C VAL A 450 12.57 11.17 -23.35
N ASP A 451 13.56 11.70 -22.63
CA ASP A 451 13.40 12.29 -21.29
C ASP A 451 13.44 13.83 -21.33
N GLY A 452 13.71 14.44 -22.49
CA GLY A 452 13.77 15.91 -22.66
C GLY A 452 15.02 16.58 -22.09
N VAL A 453 15.94 15.80 -21.50
CA VAL A 453 17.23 16.25 -20.95
C VAL A 453 18.28 15.16 -21.17
N THR A 454 19.56 15.53 -21.32
CA THR A 454 20.68 14.57 -21.32
C THR A 454 21.41 14.64 -19.98
N ASP A 455 21.39 13.54 -19.21
CA ASP A 455 22.13 13.40 -17.96
C ASP A 455 22.80 12.01 -17.93
N ASN A 456 24.02 11.94 -17.43
CA ASN A 456 24.82 10.71 -17.32
C ASN A 456 25.09 10.29 -15.86
N THR A 457 24.38 10.88 -14.91
CA THR A 457 24.43 10.58 -13.47
C THR A 457 23.04 10.15 -12.97
N HIS A 458 21.99 10.87 -13.34
CA HIS A 458 20.63 10.57 -12.92
C HIS A 458 19.94 9.55 -13.83
N PHE A 459 19.06 8.74 -13.25
CA PHE A 459 18.41 7.63 -13.94
C PHE A 459 17.03 7.98 -14.50
N SER A 460 16.65 7.27 -15.57
CA SER A 460 15.27 7.09 -15.98
C SER A 460 14.53 6.18 -14.99
N GLU A 461 13.18 6.10 -15.02
CA GLU A 461 12.43 5.15 -14.17
C GLU A 461 12.87 3.69 -14.41
N TYR A 462 13.25 3.35 -15.66
CA TYR A 462 13.83 2.05 -16.02
C TYR A 462 15.21 1.83 -15.38
N GLY A 463 16.12 2.81 -15.49
CA GLY A 463 17.45 2.72 -14.89
C GLY A 463 17.42 2.65 -13.37
N ALA A 464 16.55 3.45 -12.74
CA ALA A 464 16.32 3.39 -11.29
C ALA A 464 15.82 2.00 -10.86
N GLY A 465 14.96 1.36 -11.65
CA GLY A 465 14.54 -0.02 -11.46
C GLY A 465 15.72 -1.00 -11.55
N LYS A 466 16.59 -0.87 -12.56
CA LYS A 466 17.79 -1.72 -12.67
C LYS A 466 18.80 -1.52 -11.54
N MET A 467 18.97 -0.31 -11.02
CA MET A 467 19.79 -0.10 -9.84
C MET A 467 19.14 -0.69 -8.58
N ALA A 468 17.81 -0.65 -8.45
CA ALA A 468 17.08 -1.32 -7.37
C ALA A 468 17.22 -2.86 -7.44
N GLU A 469 17.14 -3.46 -8.63
CA GLU A 469 17.40 -4.90 -8.83
C GLU A 469 18.81 -5.31 -8.34
N LEU A 470 19.84 -4.50 -8.64
CA LEU A 470 21.21 -4.74 -8.18
C LEU A 470 21.39 -4.57 -6.66
N VAL A 471 20.65 -3.64 -6.03
CA VAL A 471 20.59 -3.53 -4.57
C VAL A 471 19.90 -4.75 -3.95
N VAL A 472 18.78 -5.22 -4.52
CA VAL A 472 18.07 -6.43 -4.08
C VAL A 472 18.95 -7.69 -4.22
N GLN A 473 19.77 -7.78 -5.27
CA GLN A 473 20.80 -8.81 -5.38
C GLN A 473 21.81 -8.71 -4.23
N GLY A 474 22.32 -7.52 -3.92
CA GLY A 474 23.23 -7.29 -2.79
C GLY A 474 22.62 -7.61 -1.42
N VAL A 475 21.32 -7.33 -1.23
CA VAL A 475 20.54 -7.70 -0.03
C VAL A 475 20.53 -9.22 0.18
N ARG A 476 20.33 -9.98 -0.90
CA ARG A 476 20.39 -11.46 -0.92
C ARG A 476 21.81 -11.98 -0.65
N GLU A 477 22.82 -11.45 -1.35
CA GLU A 477 24.24 -11.83 -1.20
C GLU A 477 24.82 -11.55 0.19
N ARG A 478 24.29 -10.55 0.90
CA ARG A 478 24.69 -10.22 2.28
C ARG A 478 23.77 -10.81 3.35
N ASN A 479 22.77 -11.61 2.97
CA ASN A 479 21.78 -12.24 3.85
C ASN A 479 21.17 -11.26 4.88
N LEU A 480 20.78 -10.07 4.42
CA LEU A 480 20.24 -9.02 5.30
C LEU A 480 18.80 -9.36 5.74
N PRO A 481 18.32 -8.86 6.89
CA PRO A 481 16.95 -9.11 7.38
C PRO A 481 15.81 -8.86 6.37
N LEU A 482 16.01 -7.95 5.40
CA LEU A 482 15.05 -7.68 4.33
C LEU A 482 14.79 -8.89 3.41
N VAL A 483 15.70 -9.88 3.34
CA VAL A 483 15.55 -11.07 2.48
C VAL A 483 14.24 -11.82 2.74
N GLY A 484 13.78 -11.89 3.99
CA GLY A 484 12.51 -12.54 4.36
C GLY A 484 11.25 -11.81 3.87
N TYR A 485 11.41 -10.60 3.31
CA TYR A 485 10.32 -9.75 2.81
C TYR A 485 10.56 -9.33 1.35
N LEU A 486 11.43 -10.02 0.61
CA LEU A 486 11.58 -9.81 -0.83
C LEU A 486 10.52 -10.60 -1.62
N ARG A 487 10.08 -10.01 -2.73
CA ARG A 487 9.28 -10.67 -3.78
C ARG A 487 10.18 -11.45 -4.76
#